data_AF-A0A7S2J285-F1
#
_entry.id   AF-A0A7S2J285-F1
#
_cell.length_a   1.000
_cell.length_b   1.000
_cell.length_c   1.000
_cell.angle_alpha   90.00
_cell.angle_beta   90.00
_cell.angle_gamma   90.00
#
_symmetry.space_group_name_H-M   'P 1'
#
loop_
_entity.id
_entity.type
_entity.pdbx_description
1 polymer ?
#
loop_
_entity_poly.entity_id
_entity_poly.type
_entity_poly.pdbx_seq_one_letter_code
_entity_poly.pdbx_strand_id
1 'polypeptide(L)'
;PVASPPALKPHPIQGWTPDFIPKVLEDAPMADLMEELMPIPGADAIATAKALAAKEGLLTGISGGATMYAALETAKKAPEGSVILAMLPDTGERYLSTPLFADIEADMNEAELEIAKSTPSFQLLPGEEPVLQVA
;
A
#
# COMPACT_ATOMS: atom_id res chain seq x y z
N PRO A 1 -20.92 14.07 17.25
CA PRO A 1 -19.68 13.27 17.39
C PRO A 1 -19.30 13.15 18.87
N VAL A 2 -19.13 11.93 19.37
CA VAL A 2 -18.53 11.69 20.70
C VAL A 2 -17.06 12.08 20.62
N ALA A 3 -16.55 12.78 21.65
CA ALA A 3 -15.21 13.37 21.68
C ALA A 3 -14.09 12.35 21.38
N SER A 4 -12.95 12.85 20.89
CA SER A 4 -11.85 12.02 20.43
C SER A 4 -11.30 11.11 21.55
N PRO A 5 -11.09 9.80 21.31
CA PRO A 5 -10.55 8.91 22.33
C PRO A 5 -9.12 9.35 22.70
N PRO A 6 -8.76 9.40 24.00
CA PRO A 6 -7.43 9.86 24.44
C PRO A 6 -6.26 8.98 23.95
N ALA A 7 -6.55 7.81 23.38
CA ALA A 7 -5.56 6.89 22.84
C ALA A 7 -5.20 7.12 21.36
N LEU A 8 -5.93 7.99 20.65
CA LEU A 8 -5.67 8.26 19.24
C LEU A 8 -4.35 9.03 19.06
N LYS A 9 -3.44 8.49 18.26
CA LYS A 9 -2.17 9.10 17.92
C LYS A 9 -2.09 9.28 16.40
N PRO A 10 -1.38 10.31 15.91
CA PRO A 10 -1.06 10.42 14.49
C PRO A 10 -0.46 9.11 13.96
N HIS A 11 -0.96 8.64 12.83
CA HIS A 11 -0.52 7.40 12.19
C HIS A 11 -0.25 7.61 10.70
N PRO A 12 0.60 6.77 10.07
CA PRO A 12 0.98 6.97 8.68
C PRO A 12 -0.04 6.42 7.66
N ILE A 13 -1.07 5.68 8.10
CA ILE A 13 -2.06 5.05 7.21
C ILE A 13 -3.13 6.08 6.79
N GLN A 14 -2.96 6.79 5.67
CA GLN A 14 -3.94 7.78 5.24
C GLN A 14 -5.28 7.14 4.85
N GLY A 15 -6.37 7.87 5.13
CA GLY A 15 -7.74 7.42 4.86
C GLY A 15 -8.37 6.56 5.97
N TRP A 16 -7.58 6.08 6.93
CA TRP A 16 -8.06 5.30 8.07
C TRP A 16 -8.20 6.14 9.33
N THR A 17 -8.97 5.59 10.29
CA THR A 17 -9.04 5.98 11.70
C THR A 17 -9.20 7.50 11.93
N PRO A 18 -10.38 8.07 11.61
CA PRO A 18 -10.71 9.40 12.08
C PRO A 18 -10.63 9.48 13.61
N ASP A 19 -10.52 10.70 14.14
CA ASP A 19 -10.41 10.94 15.57
C ASP A 19 -11.74 10.78 16.34
N PHE A 20 -12.77 10.20 15.71
CA PHE A 20 -14.07 9.91 16.30
C PHE A 20 -14.64 8.63 15.69
N ILE A 21 -15.68 8.06 16.30
CA ILE A 21 -16.42 6.92 15.72
C ILE A 21 -17.45 7.47 14.70
N PRO A 22 -17.37 7.10 13.42
CA PRO A 22 -18.35 7.55 12.42
C PRO A 22 -19.77 7.10 12.78
N LYS A 23 -20.77 7.97 12.59
CA LYS A 23 -22.16 7.65 12.95
C LYS A 23 -22.69 6.41 12.22
N VAL A 24 -22.32 6.27 10.95
CA VAL A 24 -22.66 5.08 10.14
C VAL A 24 -22.09 3.77 10.69
N LEU A 25 -20.97 3.83 11.42
CA LEU A 25 -20.38 2.68 12.11
C LEU A 25 -21.06 2.45 13.47
N GLU A 26 -21.31 3.52 14.23
CA GLU A 26 -22.00 3.46 15.53
C GLU A 26 -23.40 2.85 15.42
N ASP A 27 -24.12 3.17 14.34
CA ASP A 27 -25.49 2.70 14.10
C ASP A 27 -25.56 1.30 13.46
N ALA A 28 -24.43 0.74 13.04
CA ALA A 28 -24.40 -0.51 12.29
C ALA A 28 -24.35 -1.75 13.23
N PRO A 29 -24.92 -2.89 12.81
CA PRO A 29 -24.96 -4.11 13.62
C PRO A 29 -23.60 -4.81 13.63
N MET A 30 -22.65 -4.29 14.41
CA MET A 30 -21.24 -4.74 14.39
C MET A 30 -21.07 -6.25 14.63
N ALA A 31 -21.90 -6.85 15.50
CA ALA A 31 -21.83 -8.29 15.78
C ALA A 31 -22.11 -9.16 14.54
N ASP A 32 -22.84 -8.64 13.55
CA ASP A 32 -23.15 -9.33 12.30
C ASP A 32 -22.14 -8.99 11.17
N LEU A 33 -21.28 -7.99 11.37
CA LEU A 33 -20.40 -7.44 10.34
C LEU A 33 -18.89 -7.63 10.61
N MET A 34 -18.50 -7.78 11.88
CA MET A 34 -17.10 -7.85 12.28
C MET A 34 -16.89 -8.95 13.33
N GLU A 35 -16.13 -9.97 12.94
CA GLU A 35 -15.76 -11.08 13.83
C GLU A 35 -14.49 -10.77 14.64
N GLU A 36 -13.53 -10.07 14.03
CA GLU A 36 -12.23 -9.74 14.62
C GLU A 36 -11.88 -8.27 14.37
N LEU A 37 -11.32 -7.63 15.41
CA LEU A 37 -10.68 -6.31 15.29
C LEU A 37 -9.16 -6.48 15.40
N MET A 38 -8.45 -6.28 14.28
CA MET A 38 -6.99 -6.42 14.20
C MET A 38 -6.31 -5.04 14.03
N PRO A 39 -5.58 -4.54 15.04
CA PRO A 39 -4.74 -3.35 14.88
C PRO A 39 -3.55 -3.64 13.98
N ILE A 40 -3.32 -2.79 12.98
CA ILE A 40 -2.22 -2.95 12.02
C ILE A 40 -1.12 -1.92 12.27
N PRO A 41 0.13 -2.32 12.51
CA PRO A 41 1.25 -1.38 12.61
C PRO A 41 1.50 -0.68 11.27
N GLY A 42 1.72 0.63 11.31
CA GLY A 42 1.94 1.42 10.09
C GLY A 42 3.17 0.99 9.28
N ALA A 43 4.22 0.51 9.95
CA ALA A 43 5.43 0.01 9.29
C ALA A 43 5.15 -1.26 8.48
N ASP A 44 4.34 -2.18 9.02
CA ASP A 44 3.97 -3.43 8.35
C ASP A 44 3.04 -3.17 7.16
N ALA A 45 2.13 -2.19 7.28
CA ALA A 45 1.31 -1.73 6.16
C ALA A 45 2.16 -1.18 5.00
N ILE A 46 3.15 -0.32 5.30
CA ILE A 46 4.07 0.23 4.30
C ILE A 46 4.90 -0.89 3.65
N ALA A 47 5.49 -1.78 4.45
CA ALA A 47 6.28 -2.90 3.95
C ALA A 47 5.46 -3.83 3.04
N THR A 48 4.20 -4.07 3.39
CA THR A 48 3.29 -4.91 2.60
C THR A 48 2.89 -4.23 1.29
N ALA A 49 2.59 -2.92 1.30
CA ALA A 49 2.31 -2.17 0.07
C ALA A 49 3.51 -2.21 -0.89
N LYS A 50 4.74 -2.06 -0.39
CA LYS A 50 5.97 -2.20 -1.19
C LYS A 50 6.14 -3.61 -1.74
N ALA A 51 5.87 -4.63 -0.93
CA ALA A 51 5.96 -6.02 -1.37
C ALA A 51 4.94 -6.34 -2.48
N LEU A 52 3.70 -5.81 -2.39
CA LEU A 52 2.70 -5.94 -3.44
C LEU A 52 3.18 -5.35 -4.77
N ALA A 53 3.78 -4.16 -4.75
CA ALA A 53 4.31 -3.53 -5.96
C ALA A 53 5.47 -4.36 -6.55
N ALA A 54 6.44 -4.77 -5.72
CA ALA A 54 7.65 -5.44 -6.17
C ALA A 54 7.44 -6.91 -6.59
N LYS A 55 6.48 -7.62 -5.98
CA LYS A 55 6.28 -9.07 -6.20
C LYS A 55 5.07 -9.39 -7.06
N GLU A 56 4.01 -8.59 -6.97
CA GLU A 56 2.73 -8.84 -7.64
C GLU A 56 2.41 -7.80 -8.72
N GLY A 57 3.22 -6.74 -8.85
CA GLY A 57 2.96 -5.63 -9.79
C GLY A 57 1.75 -4.77 -9.41
N LEU A 58 1.31 -4.82 -8.14
CA LEU A 58 0.14 -4.10 -7.65
C LEU A 58 0.56 -2.87 -6.85
N LEU A 59 0.45 -1.69 -7.47
CA LEU A 59 0.82 -0.42 -6.85
C LEU A 59 -0.36 0.20 -6.09
N THR A 60 -0.38 0.05 -4.77
CA THR A 60 -1.44 0.56 -3.87
C THR A 60 -0.93 1.51 -2.79
N GLY A 61 -1.82 2.29 -2.19
CA GLY A 61 -1.53 3.12 -1.02
C GLY A 61 -1.30 2.32 0.27
N ILE A 62 -0.98 3.04 1.36
CA ILE A 62 -0.63 2.44 2.66
C ILE A 62 -1.82 1.66 3.24
N SER A 63 -3.05 2.12 3.04
CA SER A 63 -4.26 1.41 3.51
C SER A 63 -4.50 0.09 2.78
N GLY A 64 -4.16 -0.01 1.49
CA GLY A 64 -4.18 -1.28 0.75
C GLY A 64 -3.10 -2.25 1.22
N GLY A 65 -1.92 -1.74 1.59
CA GLY A 65 -0.92 -2.54 2.30
C GLY A 65 -1.42 -3.07 3.64
N ALA A 66 -2.17 -2.26 4.39
CA ALA A 66 -2.73 -2.65 5.69
C ALA A 66 -3.78 -3.75 5.59
N THR A 67 -4.72 -3.66 4.64
CA THR A 67 -5.73 -4.72 4.41
C THR A 67 -5.08 -6.01 3.93
N MET A 68 -4.09 -5.93 3.05
CA MET A 68 -3.36 -7.12 2.59
C MET A 68 -2.57 -7.77 3.72
N TYR A 69 -1.93 -6.97 4.58
CA TYR A 69 -1.24 -7.48 5.75
C TYR A 69 -2.20 -8.25 6.66
N ALA A 70 -3.37 -7.68 6.96
CA ALA A 70 -4.41 -8.36 7.73
C ALA A 70 -4.85 -9.67 7.06
N ALA A 71 -5.06 -9.67 5.74
CA ALA A 71 -5.44 -10.86 5.00
C ALA A 71 -4.36 -11.96 5.06
N LEU A 72 -3.08 -11.60 4.98
CA LEU A 72 -1.96 -12.55 5.13
C LEU A 72 -1.89 -13.13 6.55
N GLU A 73 -2.09 -12.30 7.58
CA GLU A 73 -2.14 -12.76 8.98
C GLU A 73 -3.33 -13.69 9.25
N THR A 74 -4.49 -13.41 8.65
CA THR A 74 -5.66 -14.28 8.71
C THR A 74 -5.40 -15.59 7.96
N ALA A 75 -4.79 -15.54 6.76
CA ALA A 75 -4.47 -16.72 5.96
C ALA A 75 -3.57 -17.71 6.69
N LYS A 76 -2.60 -17.22 7.48
CA LYS A 76 -1.70 -18.07 8.29
C LYS A 76 -2.44 -18.94 9.32
N LYS A 77 -3.64 -18.52 9.75
CA LYS A 77 -4.46 -19.20 10.76
C LYS A 77 -5.65 -19.94 10.15
N ALA A 78 -5.94 -19.71 8.87
CA ALA A 78 -7.10 -20.25 8.20
C ALA A 78 -6.89 -21.74 7.82
N PRO A 79 -7.97 -22.54 7.76
CA PRO A 79 -7.91 -23.90 7.23
C PRO A 79 -7.37 -23.95 5.79
N GLU A 80 -6.71 -25.04 5.42
CA GLU A 80 -6.23 -25.25 4.05
C GLU A 80 -7.38 -25.16 3.04
N GLY A 81 -7.13 -24.48 1.91
CA GLY A 81 -8.14 -24.24 0.87
C GLY A 81 -9.06 -23.05 1.12
N SER A 82 -8.89 -22.31 2.22
CA SER A 82 -9.64 -21.07 2.48
C SER A 82 -9.34 -19.99 1.43
N VAL A 83 -10.36 -19.21 1.09
CA VAL A 83 -10.25 -18.06 0.18
C VAL A 83 -10.52 -16.78 0.96
N ILE A 84 -9.59 -15.81 0.88
CA ILE A 84 -9.66 -14.53 1.58
C ILE A 84 -9.60 -13.41 0.56
N LEU A 85 -10.46 -12.41 0.72
CA LEU A 85 -10.50 -11.21 -0.11
C LEU A 85 -9.98 -10.01 0.68
N ALA A 86 -9.06 -9.25 0.09
CA ALA A 86 -8.55 -7.99 0.63
C ALA A 86 -8.92 -6.83 -0.31
N MET A 87 -9.37 -5.71 0.26
CA MET A 87 -9.68 -4.49 -0.48
C MET A 87 -8.42 -3.62 -0.63
N LEU A 88 -8.07 -3.24 -1.84
CA LEU A 88 -7.01 -2.25 -2.12
C LEU A 88 -7.66 -0.92 -2.51
N PRO A 89 -7.79 0.06 -1.59
CA PRO A 89 -8.71 1.18 -1.78
C PRO A 89 -8.31 2.15 -2.91
N ASP A 90 -7.01 2.38 -3.11
CA ASP A 90 -6.50 3.32 -4.11
C ASP A 90 -5.10 2.97 -4.65
N THR A 91 -4.68 3.72 -5.68
CA THR A 91 -3.36 3.61 -6.33
C THR A 91 -2.25 4.26 -5.49
N GLY A 92 -1.07 3.62 -5.50
CA GLY A 92 0.14 4.11 -4.82
C GLY A 92 0.73 5.40 -5.42
N GLU A 93 0.40 5.76 -6.66
CA GLU A 93 0.91 6.99 -7.32
C GLU A 93 0.60 8.27 -6.54
N ARG A 94 -0.49 8.27 -5.76
CA ARG A 94 -0.91 9.43 -4.96
C ARG A 94 -0.05 9.63 -3.71
N TYR A 95 0.87 8.71 -3.44
CA TYR A 95 1.64 8.61 -2.20
C TYR A 95 3.14 8.85 -2.39
N LEU A 96 3.58 9.29 -3.58
CA LEU A 96 5.00 9.54 -3.92
C LEU A 96 5.71 10.51 -2.96
N SER A 97 4.97 11.42 -2.31
CA SER A 97 5.50 12.37 -1.33
C SER A 97 5.38 11.93 0.13
N THR A 98 5.00 10.67 0.37
CA THR A 98 4.70 10.14 1.71
C THR A 98 5.77 9.13 2.16
N PRO A 99 5.74 8.67 3.43
CA PRO A 99 6.65 7.62 3.92
C PRO A 99 6.66 6.33 3.10
N LEU A 100 5.63 6.07 2.27
CA LEU A 100 5.61 4.92 1.38
C LEU A 100 6.78 4.92 0.38
N PHE A 101 7.27 6.09 -0.03
CA PHE A 101 8.36 6.26 -1.00
C PHE A 101 9.59 6.96 -0.41
N ALA A 102 9.67 7.12 0.92
CA ALA A 102 10.72 7.93 1.56
C ALA A 102 12.14 7.37 1.41
N ASP A 103 12.29 6.09 1.06
CA ASP A 103 13.54 5.39 0.79
C ASP A 103 13.80 5.19 -0.71
N ILE A 104 12.99 5.79 -1.58
CA ILE A 104 13.15 5.73 -3.04
C ILE A 104 13.57 7.11 -3.53
N GLU A 105 14.77 7.17 -4.10
CA GLU A 105 15.30 8.41 -4.67
C GLU A 105 14.61 8.74 -6.00
N ALA A 106 14.54 10.03 -6.34
CA ALA A 106 13.92 10.49 -7.58
C ALA A 106 14.76 10.13 -8.82
N ASP A 107 16.07 10.04 -8.65
CA ASP A 107 17.02 9.72 -9.69
C ASP A 107 17.43 8.25 -9.58
N MET A 108 17.75 7.65 -10.73
CA MET A 108 18.22 6.27 -10.78
C MET A 108 19.61 6.14 -10.15
N ASN A 109 19.79 5.13 -9.30
CA ASN A 109 21.11 4.77 -8.79
C ASN A 109 21.95 4.04 -9.86
N GLU A 110 23.22 3.78 -9.55
CA GLU A 110 24.16 3.16 -10.49
C GLU A 110 23.69 1.78 -11.00
N ALA A 111 23.16 0.94 -10.12
CA ALA A 111 22.66 -0.38 -10.49
C ALA A 111 21.41 -0.30 -11.38
N GLU A 112 20.50 0.63 -11.10
CA GLU A 112 19.32 0.87 -11.93
C GLU A 112 19.72 1.40 -13.31
N LEU A 113 20.71 2.29 -13.37
CA LEU A 113 21.26 2.79 -14.64
C LEU A 113 21.91 1.69 -15.46
N GLU A 114 22.61 0.74 -14.84
CA GLU A 114 23.15 -0.44 -15.53
C GLU A 114 22.04 -1.30 -16.12
N ILE A 115 20.95 -1.54 -15.37
CA ILE A 115 19.80 -2.30 -15.85
C ILE A 115 19.14 -1.58 -17.04
N ALA A 116 18.88 -0.27 -16.94
CA ALA A 116 18.29 0.48 -18.05
C ALA A 116 19.19 0.50 -19.30
N LYS A 117 20.51 0.53 -19.12
CA LYS A 117 21.47 0.47 -20.24
C LYS A 117 21.59 -0.91 -20.87
N SER A 118 21.18 -1.98 -20.18
CA SER A 118 21.19 -3.34 -20.71
C SER A 118 20.22 -3.55 -21.88
N THR A 119 19.25 -2.65 -22.06
CA THR A 119 18.31 -2.64 -23.19
C THR A 119 18.57 -1.43 -24.11
N PRO A 120 19.67 -1.41 -24.89
CA PRO A 120 20.10 -0.24 -25.65
C PRO A 120 19.08 0.23 -26.70
N SER A 121 18.22 -0.66 -27.20
CA SER A 121 17.22 -0.35 -28.24
C SER A 121 15.95 0.34 -27.72
N PHE A 122 15.78 0.51 -26.41
CA PHE A 122 14.54 1.01 -25.79
C PHE A 122 14.81 2.05 -24.68
N GLN A 123 15.76 2.95 -24.91
CA GLN A 123 16.04 4.04 -23.96
C GLN A 123 15.15 5.25 -24.23
N LEU A 124 14.47 5.74 -23.20
CA LEU A 124 13.78 7.03 -23.18
C LEU A 124 14.71 8.04 -22.49
N LEU A 125 15.55 8.72 -23.27
CA LEU A 125 16.48 9.70 -22.73
C LEU A 125 15.75 11.04 -22.51
N PRO A 126 15.82 11.64 -21.31
CA PRO A 126 15.15 12.91 -21.02
C PRO A 126 15.60 14.02 -21.98
N GLY A 127 14.66 14.60 -22.72
CA GLY A 127 14.93 15.68 -23.67
C GLY A 127 15.35 15.25 -25.08
N GLU A 128 15.45 13.95 -25.35
CA GLU A 128 15.66 13.41 -26.69
C GLU A 128 14.38 12.76 -27.23
N GLU A 129 14.13 12.86 -28.54
CA GLU A 129 13.01 12.12 -29.13
C GLU A 129 13.26 10.61 -29.02
N PRO A 130 12.24 9.80 -28.69
CA PRO A 130 12.39 8.35 -28.60
C PRO A 130 12.89 7.78 -29.92
N VAL A 131 14.17 7.43 -29.97
CA VAL A 131 14.76 6.77 -31.13
C VAL A 131 14.45 5.28 -30.98
N LEU A 132 13.41 4.82 -31.69
CA LEU A 132 13.24 3.39 -31.95
C LEU A 132 14.45 2.94 -32.78
N GLN A 133 15.49 2.43 -32.13
CA GLN A 133 16.59 1.76 -32.82
C GLN A 133 16.05 0.42 -33.31
N VAL A 134 15.50 0.43 -34.53
CA VAL A 134 15.10 -0.76 -35.26
C VAL A 134 16.37 -1.59 -35.51
N ALA A 135 16.37 -2.83 -35.03
CA ALA A 135 17.44 -3.81 -35.27
C ALA A 135 17.61 -4.14 -36.75
#